data_AF-A0A0K3B8K3-F1
#
_entry.id   AF-A0A0K3B8K3-F1
#
_cell.length_a   1.000
_cell.length_b   1.000
_cell.length_c   1.000
_cell.angle_alpha   90.00
_cell.angle_beta   90.00
_cell.angle_gamma   90.00
#
_symmetry.space_group_name_H-M   'P 1'
#
loop_
_entity.id
_entity.type
_entity.pdbx_description
1 polymer ?
#
loop_
_entity_poly.entity_id
_entity_poly.type
_entity_poly.pdbx_seq_one_letter_code
_entity_poly.pdbx_strand_id
1 'polypeptide(L)' 'MGNSVVRHRVARRLRHLVADRLGTLTPGSTLVVRALPPAARASSADLAHDFDAAVRRLKLAVEQ' A
#
# COMPACT_ATOMS: atom_id res chain seq x y z
N MET A 1 9.53 6.51 22.74
CA MET A 1 10.34 5.95 21.64
C MET A 1 9.79 4.56 21.31
N GLY A 2 9.08 4.37 20.18
CA GLY A 2 8.47 3.04 19.88
C GLY A 2 7.59 3.00 18.64
N ASN A 3 7.06 4.14 18.21
CA ASN A 3 6.17 4.19 17.05
C ASN A 3 6.91 4.28 15.70
N SER A 4 8.15 4.79 15.68
CA SER A 4 8.90 5.02 14.44
C SER A 4 9.28 3.72 13.74
N VAL A 5 9.76 2.70 14.48
CA VAL A 5 10.15 1.41 13.91
C VAL A 5 8.94 0.69 13.30
N VAL A 6 7.79 0.76 13.97
CA VAL A 6 6.54 0.18 13.48
C VAL A 6 6.09 0.87 12.20
N ARG A 7 6.03 2.21 12.20
CA ARG A 7 5.70 3.00 11.00
C ARG A 7 6.66 2.73 9.83
N HIS A 8 7.96 2.69 10.10
CA HIS A 8 8.98 2.44 9.09
C HIS A 8 8.89 1.01 8.53
N ARG A 9 8.60 0.02 9.37
CA ARG A 9 8.39 -1.37 8.95
C ARG A 9 7.20 -1.46 8.00
N VAL A 10 6.06 -0.86 8.34
CA VAL A 10 4.87 -0.86 7.48
C VAL A 10 5.15 -0.14 6.17
N ALA A 11 5.78 1.04 6.21
CA ALA A 11 6.17 1.76 5.02
C ALA A 11 7.11 0.95 4.11
N ARG A 12 8.08 0.22 4.68
CA ARG A 12 8.98 -0.65 3.92
C ARG A 12 8.23 -1.82 3.26
N ARG A 13 7.33 -2.49 3.98
CA ARG A 13 6.50 -3.57 3.43
C ARG A 13 5.60 -3.08 2.30
N LEU A 14 4.92 -1.96 2.50
CA LEU A 14 4.06 -1.34 1.48
C LEU A 14 4.86 -0.97 0.23
N ARG A 15 6.04 -0.35 0.37
CA ARG A 15 6.89 -0.04 -0.79
C ARG A 15 7.23 -1.28 -1.62
N HIS A 16 7.54 -2.39 -0.96
CA HIS A 16 7.84 -3.63 -1.66
C HIS A 16 6.61 -4.17 -2.41
N LEU A 17 5.43 -4.18 -1.78
CA LEU A 17 4.19 -4.62 -2.42
C LEU A 17 3.77 -3.73 -3.60
N VAL A 18 3.97 -2.41 -3.47
CA VAL A 18 3.61 -1.44 -4.50
C VAL A 18 4.59 -1.49 -5.67
N ALA A 19 5.88 -1.79 -5.44
CA ALA A 19 6.88 -1.85 -6.50
C ALA A 19 6.45 -2.75 -7.67
N ASP A 20 5.92 -3.93 -7.37
CA ASP A 20 5.44 -4.89 -8.37
C ASP A 20 4.14 -4.45 -9.08
N ARG A 21 3.43 -3.47 -8.51
CA ARG A 21 2.12 -2.96 -8.97
C ARG A 21 2.20 -1.60 -9.64
N LEU A 22 3.33 -0.90 -9.59
CA LEU A 22 3.46 0.45 -10.17
C LEU A 22 3.10 0.47 -11.66
N GLY A 23 3.42 -0.60 -12.40
CA GLY A 23 3.08 -0.72 -13.82
C GLY A 23 1.59 -0.90 -14.11
N THR A 24 0.77 -1.23 -13.11
CA THR A 24 -0.68 -1.41 -13.25
C THR A 24 -1.47 -0.20 -12.77
N LEU A 25 -0.80 0.86 -12.30
CA LEU A 25 -1.46 2.09 -11.86
C LEU A 25 -1.60 3.08 -13.02
N THR A 26 -2.67 3.87 -13.02
CA THR A 26 -2.93 4.88 -14.04
C THR A 26 -1.78 5.88 -14.10
N PRO A 27 -1.12 6.05 -15.27
CA PRO A 27 -0.03 7.01 -15.43
C PRO A 27 -0.47 8.43 -15.08
N GLY A 28 0.45 9.21 -14.49
CA GLY A 28 0.17 10.61 -14.08
C GLY A 28 -0.65 10.74 -12.79
N SER A 29 -1.07 9.64 -12.16
CA SER A 29 -1.71 9.68 -10.85
C SER A 29 -0.70 9.91 -9.72
N THR A 30 -1.15 10.57 -8.65
CA THR A 30 -0.41 10.71 -7.39
C THR A 30 -1.19 10.02 -6.28
N LEU A 31 -0.60 9.01 -5.65
CA LEU A 31 -1.23 8.22 -4.59
C LEU A 31 -0.46 8.36 -3.28
N VAL A 32 -1.16 8.70 -2.20
CA VAL A 32 -0.62 8.72 -0.84
C VAL A 32 -1.24 7.59 -0.03
N VAL A 33 -0.41 6.70 0.50
CA VAL A 33 -0.86 5.59 1.35
C VAL A 33 -0.64 5.94 2.82
N ARG A 34 -1.73 5.96 3.61
CA ARG A 34 -1.68 6.18 5.05
C ARG A 34 -1.92 4.89 5.81
N ALA A 35 -0.89 4.40 6.49
CA ALA A 35 -1.02 3.26 7.39
C ALA A 35 -1.78 3.67 8.67
N LEU A 36 -2.92 3.03 8.92
CA LEU A 36 -3.69 3.16 10.15
C LEU A 36 -3.10 2.25 11.25
N PRO A 37 -3.41 2.46 12.55
CA PRO A 37 -2.87 1.65 13.64
C PRO A 37 -2.93 0.11 13.45
N PRO A 38 -4.01 -0.48 12.88
CA PRO A 38 -4.07 -1.93 12.62
C PRO A 38 -2.99 -2.46 11.67
N ALA A 39 -2.51 -1.63 10.73
CA ALA A 39 -1.49 -2.01 9.75
C ALA A 39 -0.17 -2.44 10.39
N ALA A 40 0.08 -2.04 11.65
CA ALA A 40 1.24 -2.46 12.43
C ALA A 40 1.33 -3.97 12.65
N ARG A 41 0.18 -4.64 12.73
CA ARG A 41 0.06 -6.08 13.01
C ARG A 41 -0.41 -6.89 11.81
N ALA A 42 -0.86 -6.23 10.74
CA ALA A 42 -1.27 -6.86 9.50
C ALA A 42 -0.12 -7.66 8.86
N SER A 43 -0.47 -8.79 8.26
CA SER A 43 0.45 -9.55 7.42
C SER A 43 0.71 -8.80 6.11
N SER A 44 1.75 -9.20 5.37
CA SER A 44 1.98 -8.65 4.03
C SER A 44 0.83 -8.96 3.07
N ALA A 45 0.16 -10.11 3.23
CA ALA A 45 -0.99 -10.49 2.42
C ALA A 45 -2.20 -9.60 2.71
N ASP A 46 -2.47 -9.29 3.99
CA ASP A 46 -3.55 -8.38 4.37
C ASP A 46 -3.29 -6.96 3.82
N LEU A 47 -2.06 -6.47 3.95
CA LEU A 47 -1.67 -5.15 3.40
C LEU A 47 -1.80 -5.10 1.88
N ALA A 48 -1.49 -6.20 1.18
CA ALA A 48 -1.65 -6.32 -0.26
C ALA A 48 -3.13 -6.28 -0.65
N HIS A 49 -3.96 -7.07 0.04
CA HIS A 49 -5.41 -7.10 -0.17
C HIS A 49 -6.04 -5.72 0.04
N ASP A 50 -5.73 -5.05 1.15
CA ASP A 50 -6.25 -3.72 1.47
C ASP A 50 -5.81 -2.68 0.42
N PHE A 51 -4.56 -2.75 -0.04
CA PHE A 51 -4.05 -1.86 -1.08
C PHE A 51 -4.78 -2.08 -2.42
N ASP A 52 -4.93 -3.34 -2.86
CA ASP A 52 -5.59 -3.69 -4.11
C ASP A 52 -7.07 -3.28 -4.10
N ALA A 53 -7.75 -3.47 -2.96
CA ALA A 53 -9.12 -3.01 -2.76
C ALA A 53 -9.23 -1.48 -2.86
N ALA A 54 -8.29 -0.73 -2.25
CA ALA A 54 -8.27 0.72 -2.30
C ALA A 54 -8.03 1.26 -3.71
N VAL A 55 -7.06 0.69 -4.44
CA VAL A 55 -6.74 1.07 -5.83
C VAL A 55 -7.93 0.82 -6.75
N ARG A 56 -8.60 -0.34 -6.64
CA ARG A 56 -9.82 -0.66 -7.40
C ARG A 56 -10.94 0.32 -7.08
N ARG A 57 -11.16 0.65 -5.81
CA ARG A 57 -12.17 1.62 -5.38
C ARG A 57 -11.92 3.02 -5.96
N LEU A 58 -10.66 3.43 -6.04
CA LEU A 58 -10.26 4.72 -6.61
C LEU A 58 -10.20 4.71 -8.14
N LYS A 59 -10.41 3.55 -8.79
CA LYS A 59 -10.28 3.34 -10.23
C LYS A 59 -8.91 3.77 -10.77
N LEU A 60 -7.88 3.51 -9.95
CA LEU A 60 -6.48 3.78 -10.28
C LEU A 60 -5.77 2.57 -10.90
N ALA A 61 -6.42 1.41 -10.94
CA ALA A 61 -5.91 0.26 -11.67
C ALA A 61 -6.24 0.43 -13.15
N VAL A 62 -5.24 0.31 -13.99
CA VAL A 62 -5.42 0.13 -15.43
C VAL A 62 -5.73 -1.34 -15.63
N GLU A 63 -6.95 -1.65 -16.08
CA GLU A 63 -7.23 -2.96 -16.66
C GLU A 63 -6.32 -3.13 -17.87
N GLN A 64 -5.51 -4.19 -17.87
CA GLN A 64 -4.75 -4.57 -19.06
C GLN A 64 -5.73 -4.92 -20.18
#